data_AF-A0A928SZX7-F1
#
_entry.id   AF-A0A928SZX7-F1
#
_cell.length_a   1.000
_cell.length_b   1.000
_cell.length_c   1.000
_cell.angle_alpha   90.00
_cell.angle_beta   90.00
_cell.angle_gamma   90.00
#
_symmetry.space_group_name_H-M   'P 1'
#
loop_
_entity.id
_entity.type
_entity.pdbx_description
1 polymer ?
#
loop_
_entity_poly.entity_id
_entity_poly.type
_entity_poly.pdbx_seq_one_letter_code
_entity_poly.pdbx_strand_id
1 'polypeptide(L)'
;MRILHMLPAAAIAASLALGANPARAQSEDKTEASPTGKGITGGVLLGAEAVMLVEAAMKVKKPWAYAIGGIAGGIAGGVGGYFAEDSGDAKLSIYLLAGGMALAIPTTVAVLSAAAYEPPADVTEDRRPADEPVAEPPQPGAPPPPPQGAQGAKRSEPRRVAKRPAEPAVLYPAVPPALVGLSPRALTLGVPAVEVRNAYSRAELMQFGVKQATEVRVPVMSFVF
;
A
#
# COMPACT_ATOMS: atom_id res chain seq x y z
N MET A 1 -7.44 44.72 6.15
CA MET A 1 -7.96 44.06 7.37
C MET A 1 -8.84 42.92 6.88
N ARG A 2 -8.41 41.64 6.94
CA ARG A 2 -8.61 40.71 8.08
C ARG A 2 -10.10 40.76 8.51
N ILE A 3 -10.99 39.78 8.27
CA ILE A 3 -10.93 38.33 8.50
C ILE A 3 -12.00 37.66 7.61
N LEU A 4 -11.61 36.70 6.77
CA LEU A 4 -12.53 35.81 6.04
C LEU A 4 -12.04 34.37 6.20
N HIS A 5 -12.22 33.79 7.39
CA HIS A 5 -11.95 32.36 7.62
C HIS A 5 -12.79 31.85 8.79
N MET A 6 -14.04 31.51 8.55
CA MET A 6 -14.80 30.61 9.42
C MET A 6 -15.86 29.89 8.60
N LEU A 7 -15.49 28.78 7.95
CA LEU A 7 -16.37 27.63 7.75
C LEU A 7 -15.55 26.50 7.10
N PRO A 8 -15.03 25.57 7.92
CA PRO A 8 -15.28 24.17 7.60
C PRO A 8 -15.62 23.35 8.86
N ALA A 9 -16.42 23.90 9.79
CA ALA A 9 -16.90 23.13 10.95
C ALA A 9 -18.19 22.36 10.63
N ALA A 10 -18.94 22.75 9.59
CA ALA A 10 -20.26 22.19 9.31
C ALA A 10 -20.25 20.87 8.51
N ALA A 11 -19.15 20.54 7.80
CA ALA A 11 -19.09 19.34 6.96
C ALA A 11 -18.78 18.06 7.76
N ILE A 12 -18.03 18.16 8.87
CA ILE A 12 -17.66 17.01 9.70
C ILE A 12 -18.87 16.49 10.50
N ALA A 13 -19.80 17.38 10.88
CA ALA A 13 -21.03 17.00 11.57
C ALA A 13 -22.07 16.32 10.65
N ALA A 14 -22.08 16.65 9.35
CA ALA A 14 -23.04 16.09 8.40
C ALA A 14 -22.74 14.64 8.00
N SER A 15 -21.47 14.23 7.98
CA SER A 15 -21.08 12.84 7.66
C SER A 15 -21.42 11.84 8.77
N LEU A 16 -21.54 12.29 10.03
CA LEU A 16 -21.99 11.48 11.16
C LEU A 16 -23.51 11.20 11.10
N ALA A 17 -24.30 12.00 10.37
CA ALA A 17 -25.75 11.90 10.34
C ALA A 17 -26.30 10.97 9.23
N LEU A 18 -25.56 10.76 8.13
CA LEU A 18 -26.03 9.94 6.99
C LEU A 18 -25.60 8.46 7.04
N GLY A 19 -24.76 8.05 7.98
CA GLY A 19 -24.30 6.66 8.15
C GLY A 19 -25.03 5.85 9.23
N ALA A 20 -25.94 6.47 9.98
CA ALA A 20 -26.65 5.83 11.09
C ALA A 20 -27.81 4.95 10.60
N ASN A 21 -27.52 3.94 9.77
CA ASN A 21 -28.39 2.77 9.74
C ASN A 21 -28.17 2.06 11.08
N PRO A 22 -29.19 1.88 11.95
CA PRO A 22 -29.02 1.08 13.14
C PRO A 22 -28.76 -0.36 12.69
N ALA A 23 -27.49 -0.77 12.68
CA ALA A 23 -27.14 -2.17 12.68
C ALA A 23 -27.73 -2.74 13.99
N ARG A 24 -28.94 -3.29 13.88
CA ARG A 24 -29.58 -3.99 14.99
C ARG A 24 -28.78 -5.25 15.24
N ALA A 25 -28.00 -5.24 16.31
CA ALA A 25 -27.43 -6.45 16.87
C ALA A 25 -28.59 -7.40 17.22
N GLN A 26 -28.71 -8.51 16.50
CA GLN A 26 -29.56 -9.62 16.92
C GLN A 26 -28.93 -10.19 18.20
N SER A 27 -29.55 -9.91 19.33
CA SER A 27 -29.26 -10.62 20.58
C SER A 27 -29.86 -12.01 20.46
N GLU A 28 -29.06 -12.98 19.98
CA GLU A 28 -29.33 -14.38 20.28
C GLU A 28 -29.01 -14.60 21.76
N ASP A 29 -30.05 -14.97 22.51
CA ASP A 29 -30.07 -15.56 23.84
C ASP A 29 -29.09 -15.08 24.92
N LYS A 30 -29.69 -14.45 25.95
CA LYS A 30 -29.33 -14.39 27.39
C LYS A 30 -27.99 -15.02 27.84
N THR A 31 -26.89 -14.55 27.26
CA THR A 31 -25.56 -14.68 27.83
C THR A 31 -24.97 -13.29 27.73
N GLU A 32 -24.74 -12.63 28.87
CA GLU A 32 -24.12 -11.31 28.89
C GLU A 32 -22.85 -11.34 28.04
N ALA A 33 -22.77 -10.44 27.07
CA ALA A 33 -21.67 -10.42 26.12
C ALA A 33 -20.36 -10.23 26.91
N SER A 34 -19.48 -11.24 26.85
CA SER A 34 -18.22 -11.18 27.60
C SER A 34 -17.42 -9.93 27.21
N PRO A 35 -16.97 -9.13 28.19
CA PRO A 35 -16.14 -7.95 27.94
C PRO A 35 -14.69 -8.28 27.57
N THR A 36 -14.26 -9.53 27.76
CA THR A 36 -12.84 -9.92 27.70
C THR A 36 -12.18 -9.53 26.38
N GLY A 37 -11.13 -8.71 26.47
CA GLY A 37 -10.31 -8.20 25.37
C GLY A 37 -10.97 -7.13 24.49
N LYS A 38 -12.28 -6.90 24.61
CA LYS A 38 -13.01 -5.92 23.77
C LYS A 38 -12.68 -4.48 24.19
N GLY A 39 -12.49 -4.26 25.49
CA GLY A 39 -12.11 -2.95 26.02
C GLY A 39 -10.74 -2.55 25.52
N ILE A 40 -9.75 -3.43 25.65
CA ILE A 40 -8.38 -3.20 25.14
C ILE A 40 -8.37 -3.01 23.63
N THR A 41 -8.99 -3.92 22.87
CA THR A 41 -8.99 -3.85 21.40
C THR A 41 -9.70 -2.59 20.90
N GLY A 42 -10.85 -2.27 21.49
CA GLY A 42 -11.58 -1.05 21.19
C GLY A 42 -10.82 0.21 21.59
N GLY A 43 -10.10 0.17 22.71
CA GLY A 43 -9.23 1.26 23.14
C GLY A 43 -8.06 1.49 22.18
N VAL A 44 -7.42 0.43 21.69
CA VAL A 44 -6.34 0.52 20.69
C VAL A 44 -6.87 1.16 19.41
N LEU A 45 -7.99 0.66 18.89
CA LEU A 45 -8.64 1.23 17.70
C LEU A 45 -8.99 2.71 17.95
N LEU A 46 -9.79 3.00 18.97
CA LEU A 46 -10.25 4.36 19.27
C LEU A 46 -9.09 5.35 19.51
N GLY A 47 -8.04 4.92 20.20
CA GLY A 47 -6.88 5.74 20.50
C GLY A 47 -6.04 6.08 19.26
N ALA A 48 -5.84 5.11 18.36
CA ALA A 48 -5.15 5.34 17.09
C ALA A 48 -5.92 6.35 16.22
N GLU A 49 -7.22 6.12 16.09
CA GLU A 49 -8.14 6.96 15.32
C GLU A 49 -8.17 8.41 15.86
N ALA A 50 -8.23 8.58 17.19
CA ALA A 50 -8.25 9.90 17.82
C ALA A 50 -6.99 10.72 17.50
N VAL A 51 -5.80 10.12 17.59
CA VAL A 51 -4.55 10.82 17.26
C VAL A 51 -4.46 11.13 15.78
N MET A 52 -4.75 10.16 14.91
CA MET A 52 -4.70 10.35 13.46
C MET A 52 -5.69 11.42 12.97
N LEU A 53 -6.88 11.51 13.57
CA LEU A 53 -7.84 12.59 13.28
C LEU A 53 -7.31 13.97 13.68
N VAL A 54 -6.66 14.09 14.84
CA VAL A 54 -6.05 15.34 15.29
C VAL A 54 -4.91 15.76 14.34
N GLU A 55 -4.06 14.82 13.93
CA GLU A 55 -3.00 15.08 12.94
C GLU A 55 -3.57 15.47 11.57
N ALA A 56 -4.66 14.82 11.14
CA ALA A 56 -5.35 15.15 9.89
C ALA A 56 -5.99 16.55 9.96
N ALA A 57 -6.59 16.90 11.11
CA ALA A 57 -7.12 18.25 11.34
C ALA A 57 -6.02 19.33 11.31
N MET A 58 -4.80 18.99 11.74
CA MET A 58 -3.61 19.85 11.62
C MET A 58 -2.98 19.82 10.21
N LYS A 59 -3.56 19.10 9.24
CA LYS A 59 -3.06 18.96 7.86
C LYS A 59 -1.62 18.46 7.79
N VAL A 60 -1.28 17.48 8.63
CA VAL A 60 0.05 16.86 8.58
C VAL A 60 0.23 16.18 7.22
N LYS A 61 1.22 16.60 6.42
CA LYS A 61 1.44 16.04 5.07
C LYS A 61 2.33 14.80 5.05
N LYS A 62 3.03 14.51 6.14
CA LYS A 62 4.04 13.44 6.20
C LYS A 62 3.36 12.11 6.58
N PRO A 63 3.34 11.07 5.72
CA PRO A 63 2.62 9.83 5.99
C PRO A 63 3.19 9.06 7.19
N TRP A 64 4.50 9.17 7.44
CA TRP A 64 5.13 8.53 8.60
C TRP A 64 4.64 9.08 9.94
N ALA A 65 4.19 10.34 9.98
CA ALA A 65 3.69 10.95 11.21
C ALA A 65 2.43 10.23 11.68
N TYR A 66 1.49 9.96 10.77
CA TYR A 66 0.28 9.19 11.06
C TYR A 66 0.55 7.77 11.53
N ALA A 67 1.61 7.13 11.02
CA ALA A 67 1.99 5.80 11.49
C ALA A 67 2.47 5.84 12.95
N ILE A 68 3.33 6.80 13.31
CA ILE A 68 3.83 6.93 14.68
C ILE A 68 2.72 7.43 15.62
N GLY A 69 1.96 8.44 15.20
CA GLY A 69 0.83 8.98 15.94
C GLY A 69 -0.25 7.93 16.18
N GLY A 70 -0.61 7.17 15.16
CA GLY A 70 -1.56 6.05 15.27
C GLY A 70 -1.08 4.95 16.21
N ILE A 71 0.20 4.53 16.13
CA ILE A 71 0.76 3.53 17.07
C ILE A 71 0.76 4.07 18.51
N ALA A 72 1.25 5.31 18.71
CA ALA A 72 1.31 5.92 20.04
C ALA A 72 -0.09 6.10 20.65
N GLY A 73 -1.04 6.59 19.84
CA GLY A 73 -2.44 6.71 20.19
C GLY A 73 -3.07 5.35 20.52
N GLY A 74 -2.76 4.32 19.74
CA GLY A 74 -3.24 2.97 19.98
C GLY A 74 -2.71 2.36 21.28
N ILE A 75 -1.44 2.58 21.61
CA ILE A 75 -0.88 2.13 22.90
C ILE A 75 -1.58 2.86 24.05
N ALA A 76 -1.69 4.19 23.99
CA ALA A 76 -2.35 4.98 25.02
C ALA A 76 -3.83 4.59 25.17
N GLY A 77 -4.53 4.40 24.06
CA GLY A 77 -5.91 3.96 24.02
C GLY A 77 -6.10 2.53 24.53
N GLY A 78 -5.17 1.61 24.24
CA GLY A 78 -5.17 0.26 24.77
C GLY A 78 -5.02 0.20 26.29
N VAL A 79 -4.18 1.08 26.86
CA VAL A 79 -4.09 1.26 28.33
C VAL A 79 -5.42 1.78 28.88
N GLY A 80 -6.04 2.78 28.25
CA GLY A 80 -7.37 3.25 28.62
C GLY A 80 -8.45 2.16 28.52
N GLY A 81 -8.37 1.34 27.48
CA GLY A 81 -9.24 0.20 27.22
C GLY A 81 -9.11 -0.92 28.26
N TYR A 82 -7.90 -1.14 28.79
CA TYR A 82 -7.66 -2.06 29.90
C TYR A 82 -8.40 -1.60 31.17
N PHE A 83 -8.31 -0.32 31.53
CA PHE A 83 -9.06 0.22 32.68
C PHE A 83 -10.58 0.18 32.45
N ALA A 84 -11.04 0.41 31.22
CA ALA A 84 -12.45 0.26 30.88
C ALA A 84 -12.95 -1.20 31.06
N GLU A 85 -12.10 -2.18 30.77
CA GLU A 85 -12.40 -3.60 30.96
C GLU A 85 -12.37 -4.01 32.44
N ASP A 86 -11.38 -3.52 33.20
CA ASP A 86 -11.23 -3.74 34.64
C ASP A 86 -12.41 -3.17 35.46
N SER A 87 -13.07 -2.14 34.92
CA SER A 87 -14.29 -1.56 35.51
C SER A 87 -15.48 -2.53 35.57
N GLY A 88 -15.44 -3.64 34.80
CA GLY A 88 -16.51 -4.63 34.73
C GLY A 88 -17.72 -4.23 33.86
N ASP A 89 -17.70 -3.06 33.21
CA ASP A 89 -18.80 -2.61 32.34
C ASP A 89 -18.63 -3.12 30.91
N ALA A 90 -19.35 -4.19 30.58
CA ALA A 90 -19.33 -4.77 29.23
C ALA A 90 -19.86 -3.83 28.15
N LYS A 91 -20.77 -2.90 28.48
CA LYS A 91 -21.29 -1.94 27.50
C LYS A 91 -20.21 -0.95 27.11
N LEU A 92 -19.42 -0.48 28.07
CA LEU A 92 -18.31 0.43 27.81
C LEU A 92 -17.30 -0.20 26.84
N SER A 93 -16.89 -1.45 27.08
CA SER A 93 -15.98 -2.19 26.19
C SER A 93 -16.55 -2.39 24.79
N ILE A 94 -17.85 -2.69 24.68
CA ILE A 94 -18.54 -2.82 23.40
C ILE A 94 -18.62 -1.47 22.67
N TYR A 95 -18.90 -0.37 23.38
CA TYR A 95 -18.94 0.97 22.78
C TYR A 95 -17.56 1.48 22.36
N LEU A 96 -16.50 1.20 23.12
CA LEU A 96 -15.13 1.50 22.71
C LEU A 96 -14.80 0.80 21.39
N LEU A 97 -15.10 -0.50 21.32
CA LEU A 97 -14.85 -1.29 20.12
C LEU A 97 -15.69 -0.82 18.93
N ALA A 98 -16.98 -0.64 19.13
CA ALA A 98 -17.89 -0.15 18.09
C ALA A 98 -17.50 1.26 17.62
N GLY A 99 -17.12 2.14 18.56
CA GLY A 99 -16.66 3.49 18.27
C GLY A 99 -15.36 3.51 17.47
N GLY A 100 -14.37 2.71 17.86
CA GLY A 100 -13.12 2.56 17.12
C GLY A 100 -13.34 2.04 15.69
N MET A 101 -14.17 1.01 15.53
CA MET A 101 -14.51 0.47 14.21
C MET A 101 -15.31 1.46 13.35
N ALA A 102 -16.22 2.23 13.97
CA ALA A 102 -17.02 3.23 13.27
C ALA A 102 -16.16 4.40 12.75
N LEU A 103 -15.07 4.73 13.44
CA LEU A 103 -14.18 5.83 13.05
C LEU A 103 -13.17 5.46 11.95
N ALA A 104 -12.90 4.17 11.74
CA ALA A 104 -11.88 3.71 10.79
C ALA A 104 -12.03 4.32 9.37
N ILE A 105 -13.25 4.30 8.82
CA ILE A 105 -13.51 4.86 7.47
C ILE A 105 -13.35 6.39 7.46
N PRO A 106 -14.07 7.17 8.29
CA PRO A 106 -13.96 8.62 8.26
C PRO A 106 -12.53 9.12 8.56
N THR A 107 -11.78 8.47 9.44
CA THR A 107 -10.37 8.83 9.67
C THR A 107 -9.49 8.52 8.49
N THR A 108 -9.68 7.37 7.84
CA THR A 108 -8.93 7.05 6.61
C THR A 108 -9.16 8.13 5.55
N VAL A 109 -10.40 8.56 5.35
CA VAL A 109 -10.72 9.65 4.42
C VAL A 109 -10.05 10.96 4.84
N ALA A 110 -10.10 11.31 6.13
CA ALA A 110 -9.49 12.53 6.65
C ALA A 110 -7.96 12.55 6.46
N VAL A 111 -7.28 11.44 6.79
CA VAL A 111 -5.83 11.28 6.63
C VAL A 111 -5.43 11.37 5.16
N LEU A 112 -6.13 10.65 4.27
CA LEU A 112 -5.85 10.71 2.84
C LEU A 112 -6.09 12.10 2.25
N SER A 113 -7.14 12.79 2.70
CA SER A 113 -7.42 14.17 2.28
C SER A 113 -6.34 15.13 2.76
N ALA A 114 -5.87 15.00 4.00
CA ALA A 114 -4.83 15.84 4.58
C ALA A 114 -3.44 15.58 3.96
N ALA A 115 -3.17 14.34 3.57
CA ALA A 115 -1.92 13.92 2.95
C ALA A 115 -1.93 14.01 1.41
N ALA A 116 -2.99 14.56 0.81
CA ALA A 116 -3.11 14.67 -0.64
C ALA A 116 -1.96 15.49 -1.25
N TYR A 117 -1.49 15.03 -2.41
CA TYR A 117 -0.44 15.72 -3.16
C TYR A 117 -0.98 17.02 -3.76
N GLU A 118 -0.26 18.11 -3.50
CA GLU A 118 -0.49 19.39 -4.17
C GLU A 118 0.60 19.56 -5.23
N PRO A 119 0.25 19.66 -6.52
CA PRO A 119 1.23 19.84 -7.58
C PRO A 119 1.95 21.19 -7.42
N PRO A 120 3.26 21.23 -7.70
CA PRO A 120 4.00 22.48 -7.80
C PRO A 120 3.36 23.43 -8.81
N ALA A 121 3.33 24.73 -8.50
CA ALA A 121 2.64 25.75 -9.30
C ALA A 121 3.22 25.96 -10.71
N ASP A 122 4.40 25.41 -10.98
CA ASP A 122 5.11 25.43 -12.26
C ASP A 122 4.79 24.24 -13.17
N VAL A 123 4.03 23.25 -12.70
CA VAL A 123 3.54 22.14 -13.54
C VAL A 123 2.23 22.56 -14.22
N THR A 124 2.34 23.22 -15.36
CA THR A 124 1.23 23.31 -16.32
C THR A 124 0.92 21.91 -16.83
N GLU A 125 -0.31 21.43 -16.63
CA GLU A 125 -0.81 20.21 -17.28
C GLU A 125 -0.51 20.27 -18.78
N ASP A 126 0.07 19.18 -19.31
CA ASP A 126 0.33 19.01 -20.74
C ASP A 126 -1.02 18.92 -21.46
N ARG A 127 -1.55 20.09 -21.80
CA ARG A 127 -2.82 20.23 -22.50
C ARG A 127 -2.63 19.56 -23.85
N ARG A 128 -3.31 18.43 -24.05
CA ARG A 128 -3.31 17.67 -25.32
C ARG A 128 -3.34 18.68 -26.49
N PRO A 129 -2.38 18.64 -27.43
CA PRO A 129 -2.38 19.55 -28.56
C PRO A 129 -3.75 19.49 -29.24
N ALA A 130 -4.42 20.64 -29.37
CA ALA A 130 -5.76 20.72 -29.97
C ALA A 130 -5.76 20.39 -31.47
N ASP A 131 -4.58 20.13 -32.06
CA ASP A 131 -4.35 19.98 -33.48
C ASP A 131 -4.07 18.53 -33.91
N GLU A 132 -4.31 17.52 -33.07
CA GLU A 132 -4.35 16.14 -33.58
C GLU A 132 -5.56 16.00 -34.52
N PRO A 133 -5.35 15.74 -35.83
CA PRO A 133 -6.47 15.45 -36.71
C PRO A 133 -7.14 14.19 -36.19
N VAL A 134 -8.42 14.28 -35.84
CA VAL A 134 -9.26 13.11 -35.58
C VAL A 134 -9.11 12.20 -36.78
N ALA A 135 -8.51 11.03 -36.60
CA ALA A 135 -8.43 10.03 -37.65
C ALA A 135 -9.87 9.69 -38.07
N GLU A 136 -10.27 10.15 -39.25
CA GLU A 136 -11.53 9.73 -39.84
C GLU A 136 -11.54 8.20 -39.93
N PRO A 137 -12.59 7.53 -39.43
CA PRO A 137 -12.68 6.08 -39.51
C PRO A 137 -12.57 5.64 -40.99
N PRO A 138 -11.89 4.52 -41.27
CA PRO A 138 -11.65 4.08 -42.64
C PRO A 138 -12.97 3.94 -43.39
N GLN A 139 -13.11 4.69 -44.50
CA GLN A 139 -14.27 4.60 -45.38
C GLN A 139 -14.35 3.17 -45.93
N PRO A 140 -15.51 2.49 -45.83
CA PRO A 140 -15.70 1.17 -46.41
C PRO A 140 -15.63 1.29 -47.94
N GLY A 141 -14.49 0.96 -48.55
CA GLY A 141 -14.33 0.99 -50.00
C GLY A 141 -12.91 1.18 -50.55
N ALA A 142 -11.90 1.43 -49.72
CA ALA A 142 -10.53 1.52 -50.21
C ALA A 142 -9.98 0.12 -50.60
N PRO A 143 -9.38 -0.05 -51.79
CA PRO A 143 -8.79 -1.32 -52.19
C PRO A 143 -7.55 -1.66 -51.35
N PRO A 144 -7.32 -2.95 -51.03
CA PRO A 144 -6.22 -3.36 -50.15
C PRO A 144 -4.85 -3.07 -50.79
N PRO A 145 -3.84 -2.68 -50.00
CA PRO A 145 -2.47 -2.56 -50.51
C PRO A 145 -1.88 -3.94 -50.87
N PRO A 146 -1.00 -4.02 -51.88
CA PRO A 146 -0.45 -5.28 -52.36
C PRO A 146 0.45 -5.97 -51.33
N PRO A 147 0.49 -7.32 -51.31
CA PRO A 147 1.27 -8.08 -50.34
C PRO A 147 2.77 -7.94 -50.61
N GLN A 148 3.51 -7.41 -49.63
CA GLN A 148 4.96 -7.48 -49.65
C GLN A 148 5.40 -8.90 -49.29
N GLY A 149 5.97 -9.56 -50.30
CA GLY A 149 6.34 -10.95 -50.30
C GLY A 149 7.51 -11.31 -49.38
N ALA A 150 7.55 -12.61 -49.10
CA ALA A 150 8.59 -13.31 -48.38
C ALA A 150 9.99 -13.13 -49.02
N GLN A 151 10.95 -12.75 -48.19
CA GLN A 151 12.38 -13.00 -48.37
C GLN A 151 12.90 -13.35 -46.98
N GLY A 152 13.66 -14.40 -46.70
CA GLY A 152 14.36 -15.36 -47.53
C GLY A 152 15.37 -16.02 -46.57
N ALA A 153 15.28 -17.33 -46.43
CA ALA A 153 16.11 -18.11 -45.53
C ALA A 153 17.60 -18.03 -45.88
N LYS A 154 18.48 -18.01 -44.86
CA LYS A 154 19.82 -18.62 -44.93
C LYS A 154 20.08 -19.46 -43.69
N ARG A 155 20.66 -20.62 -43.95
CA ARG A 155 20.75 -21.87 -43.17
C ARG A 155 22.18 -22.02 -42.61
N SER A 156 22.31 -22.64 -41.41
CA SER A 156 23.33 -23.65 -40.93
C SER A 156 24.84 -23.43 -41.19
N GLU A 157 25.85 -23.71 -40.36
CA GLU A 157 26.16 -24.41 -39.08
C GLU A 157 27.73 -24.40 -38.96
N PRO A 158 28.50 -25.15 -38.10
CA PRO A 158 28.30 -25.79 -36.77
C PRO A 158 29.48 -25.58 -35.77
N ARG A 159 29.46 -26.35 -34.65
CA ARG A 159 30.60 -26.80 -33.77
C ARG A 159 30.95 -25.86 -32.59
N ARG A 160 31.13 -26.31 -31.34
CA ARG A 160 31.65 -27.59 -30.80
C ARG A 160 30.93 -27.97 -29.49
N VAL A 161 30.62 -29.27 -29.40
CA VAL A 161 30.43 -30.00 -28.14
C VAL A 161 31.79 -30.17 -27.47
N ALA A 162 31.92 -29.73 -26.22
CA ALA A 162 32.96 -30.20 -25.32
C ALA A 162 32.27 -30.88 -24.12
N LYS A 163 32.38 -32.21 -24.08
CA LYS A 163 32.02 -33.05 -22.93
C LYS A 163 32.92 -32.69 -21.74
N ARG A 164 32.34 -32.50 -20.56
CA ARG A 164 33.02 -32.75 -19.28
C ARG A 164 32.10 -33.56 -18.35
N PRO A 165 32.63 -34.49 -17.55
CA PRO A 165 31.84 -35.54 -16.87
C PRO A 165 30.96 -35.00 -15.75
N ALA A 166 29.92 -35.78 -15.44
CA ALA A 166 28.88 -35.52 -14.46
C ALA A 166 29.40 -35.48 -13.01
N GLU A 167 28.91 -34.51 -12.26
CA GLU A 167 28.76 -34.57 -10.81
C GLU A 167 27.33 -34.10 -10.51
N PRO A 168 26.46 -34.90 -9.87
CA PRO A 168 25.11 -34.48 -9.54
C PRO A 168 25.17 -33.61 -8.28
N ALA A 169 25.60 -32.36 -8.43
CA ALA A 169 25.33 -31.36 -7.40
C ALA A 169 23.85 -31.03 -7.49
N VAL A 170 23.08 -31.51 -6.52
CA VAL A 170 21.69 -31.10 -6.30
C VAL A 170 21.70 -29.57 -6.20
N LEU A 171 21.27 -28.90 -7.27
CA LEU A 171 20.96 -27.48 -7.31
C LEU A 171 19.77 -27.27 -6.37
N TYR A 172 20.04 -27.14 -5.08
CA TYR A 172 19.16 -26.31 -4.27
C TYR A 172 19.25 -24.91 -4.90
N PRO A 173 18.13 -24.25 -5.26
CA PRO A 173 18.19 -22.83 -5.54
C PRO A 173 18.79 -22.21 -4.28
N ALA A 174 20.00 -21.67 -4.39
CA ALA A 174 20.65 -20.96 -3.31
C ALA A 174 19.84 -19.69 -3.10
N VAL A 175 18.80 -19.80 -2.27
CA VAL A 175 17.99 -18.67 -1.85
C VAL A 175 18.95 -17.74 -1.13
N PRO A 176 19.13 -16.49 -1.61
CA PRO A 176 20.01 -15.56 -0.93
C PRO A 176 19.54 -15.40 0.52
N PRO A 177 20.46 -15.37 1.50
CA PRO A 177 20.08 -15.24 2.90
C PRO A 177 19.26 -13.96 3.05
N ALA A 178 18.03 -14.10 3.55
CA ALA A 178 17.12 -13.00 3.83
C ALA A 178 17.13 -12.69 5.34
N LEU A 179 16.70 -11.48 5.71
CA LEU A 179 16.60 -11.09 7.11
C LEU A 179 15.66 -12.03 7.88
N VAL A 180 14.53 -12.39 7.28
CA VAL A 180 13.56 -13.36 7.82
C VAL A 180 13.26 -14.44 6.77
N GLY A 181 13.48 -15.71 7.14
CA GLY A 181 13.15 -16.87 6.32
C GLY A 181 12.07 -17.72 6.97
N LEU A 182 11.07 -18.11 6.18
CA LEU A 182 9.99 -18.99 6.60
C LEU A 182 10.07 -20.30 5.82
N SER A 183 10.21 -21.41 6.54
CA SER A 183 10.20 -22.77 6.01
C SER A 183 9.24 -23.66 6.81
N PRO A 184 8.77 -24.80 6.27
CA PRO A 184 7.82 -25.67 6.96
C PRO A 184 8.32 -26.22 8.31
N ARG A 185 9.63 -26.12 8.59
CA ARG A 185 10.25 -26.67 9.80
C ARG A 185 11.02 -25.65 10.64
N ALA A 186 11.18 -24.42 10.16
CA ALA A 186 12.00 -23.41 10.84
C ALA A 186 11.65 -21.98 10.42
N LEU A 187 11.70 -21.09 11.40
CA LEU A 187 11.86 -19.65 11.23
C LEU A 187 13.35 -19.34 11.33
N THR A 188 13.92 -18.67 10.34
CA THR A 188 15.34 -18.27 10.34
C THR A 188 15.47 -16.74 10.37
N LEU A 189 16.42 -16.26 11.16
CA LEU A 189 16.88 -14.86 11.16
C LEU A 189 18.33 -14.86 10.66
N GLY A 190 18.62 -14.09 9.62
CA GLY A 190 19.92 -14.10 8.95
C GLY A 190 20.45 -12.70 8.67
N VAL A 191 21.75 -12.58 8.44
CA VAL A 191 22.34 -11.35 7.89
C VAL A 191 22.10 -11.36 6.38
N PRO A 192 21.38 -10.40 5.81
CA PRO A 192 21.05 -10.42 4.39
C PRO A 192 22.31 -10.16 3.55
N ALA A 193 22.45 -10.91 2.46
CA ALA A 193 23.47 -10.62 1.46
C ALA A 193 23.06 -9.34 0.71
N VAL A 194 23.76 -8.24 0.95
CA VAL A 194 23.54 -6.98 0.23
C VAL A 194 24.15 -7.10 -1.16
N GLU A 195 23.31 -7.00 -2.19
CA GLU A 195 23.76 -7.06 -3.59
C GLU A 195 23.76 -5.66 -4.18
N VAL A 196 24.92 -5.22 -4.69
CA VAL A 196 25.08 -3.95 -5.39
C VAL A 196 25.25 -4.24 -6.88
N ARG A 197 24.31 -3.79 -7.70
CA ARG A 197 24.34 -4.00 -9.16
C ARG A 197 24.13 -2.70 -9.92
N ASN A 198 24.55 -2.68 -11.18
CA ASN A 198 24.19 -1.59 -12.08
C ASN A 198 22.73 -1.75 -12.49
N ALA A 199 21.96 -0.66 -12.39
CA ALA A 199 20.55 -0.63 -12.74
C ALA A 199 20.32 -0.82 -14.25
N TYR A 200 21.31 -0.44 -15.07
CA TYR A 200 21.23 -0.53 -16.53
C TYR A 200 22.42 -1.30 -17.09
N SER A 201 22.14 -2.13 -18.09
CA SER A 201 23.14 -2.75 -18.93
C SER A 201 23.74 -1.75 -19.94
N ARG A 202 24.90 -2.08 -20.52
CA ARG A 202 25.53 -1.23 -21.55
C ARG A 202 24.66 -1.03 -22.79
N ALA A 203 23.83 -2.01 -23.14
CA ALA A 203 22.90 -1.91 -24.25
C ALA A 203 21.78 -0.90 -23.96
N GLU A 204 21.21 -0.94 -22.75
CA GLU A 204 20.15 -0.01 -22.32
C GLU A 204 20.66 1.42 -22.17
N LEU A 205 21.89 1.62 -21.69
CA LEU A 205 22.51 2.94 -21.63
C LEU A 205 22.63 3.59 -23.02
N MET A 206 22.97 2.80 -24.04
CA MET A 206 23.08 3.30 -25.42
C MET A 206 21.72 3.50 -26.09
N GLN A 207 20.73 2.66 -25.76
CA GLN A 207 19.40 2.71 -26.36
C GLN A 207 18.53 3.83 -25.77
N PHE A 208 18.62 4.07 -24.46
CA PHE A 208 17.74 4.99 -23.74
C PHE A 208 18.43 6.28 -23.27
N GLY A 209 19.76 6.41 -23.42
CA GLY A 209 20.51 7.62 -23.07
C GLY A 209 20.45 7.98 -21.59
N VAL A 210 20.05 7.04 -20.73
CA VAL A 210 19.90 7.26 -19.29
C VAL A 210 21.24 7.28 -18.58
N LYS A 211 21.32 7.99 -17.45
CA LYS A 211 22.50 7.98 -16.59
C LYS A 211 22.55 6.65 -15.85
N GLN A 212 23.74 6.06 -15.75
CA GLN A 212 23.94 4.84 -14.99
C GLN A 212 23.59 5.07 -13.51
N ALA A 213 22.70 4.23 -12.98
CA ALA A 213 22.32 4.24 -11.58
C ALA A 213 22.78 2.95 -10.90
N THR A 214 23.13 3.04 -9.62
CA THR A 214 23.50 1.89 -8.79
C THR A 214 22.28 1.45 -7.99
N GLU A 215 21.88 0.18 -8.14
CA GLU A 215 20.79 -0.42 -7.39
C GLU A 215 21.37 -1.25 -6.24
N VAL A 216 20.87 -1.02 -5.02
CA VAL A 216 21.20 -1.80 -3.83
C VAL A 216 20.00 -2.68 -3.49
N ARG A 217 20.17 -3.99 -3.51
CA ARG A 217 19.12 -4.96 -3.14
C ARG A 217 19.43 -5.57 -1.78
N VAL A 218 18.43 -5.49 -0.89
CA VAL A 218 18.49 -6.08 0.46
C VAL A 218 17.32 -7.06 0.59
N PRO A 219 17.58 -8.39 0.60
CA PRO A 219 16.52 -9.38 0.76
C PRO A 219 15.98 -9.35 2.20
N VAL A 220 14.73 -8.92 2.36
CA VAL A 220 14.10 -8.81 3.70
C VAL A 220 13.37 -10.09 4.08
N MET A 221 12.70 -10.74 3.12
CA MET A 221 11.83 -11.89 3.40
C MET A 221 11.98 -12.96 2.32
N SER A 222 12.01 -14.23 2.75
CA SER A 222 12.03 -15.38 1.84
C SER A 222 11.13 -16.51 2.33
N PHE A 223 10.46 -17.18 1.40
CA PHE A 223 9.58 -18.33 1.64
C PHE A 223 9.95 -19.47 0.71
N VAL A 224 9.99 -20.69 1.26
CA VAL A 224 10.17 -21.93 0.50
C VAL A 224 9.03 -22.88 0.90
N PHE A 225 8.26 -23.34 -0.09
CA PHE A 225 7.14 -24.28 0.09
C PHE A 225 7.43 -25.61 -0.59
#